data_AF-A0A7S2QDG9-F1
#
_entry.id   AF-A0A7S2QDG9-F1
#
_cell.length_a   1.000
_cell.length_b   1.000
_cell.length_c   1.000
_cell.angle_alpha   90.00
_cell.angle_beta   90.00
_cell.angle_gamma   90.00
#
_symmetry.space_group_name_H-M   'P 1'
#
loop_
_entity.id
_entity.type
_entity.pdbx_description
1 polymer ?
#
loop_
_entity_poly.entity_id
_entity_poly.type
_entity_poly.pdbx_seq_one_letter_code
_entity_poly.pdbx_strand_id
1 'polypeptide(L)'
;ELSGGVVEAANLGDSGFMLIRGAVGTATAGLQPRHGRPRLEVVVRSAEQQHGWNWPYQLMRLPEGLSSVASVRLRDSAADCERYQFCVYPGDLLLAYSDGFSDNLFENEILQAVQDELAAAAREAQAAPPAS
;
A
#
# COMPACT_ATOMS: atom_id res chain seq x y z
N GLU A 1 6.08 -16.23 12.01
CA GLU A 1 6.77 -15.89 10.74
C GLU A 1 5.79 -16.13 9.60
N LEU A 2 5.61 -15.16 8.71
CA LEU A 2 4.94 -15.43 7.43
C LEU A 2 5.92 -16.28 6.61
N SER A 3 5.69 -17.59 6.55
CA SER A 3 6.49 -18.51 5.73
C SER A 3 6.06 -18.35 4.27
N GLY A 4 6.58 -17.32 3.62
CA GLY A 4 6.31 -17.04 2.21
C GLY A 4 6.86 -15.68 1.80
N GLY A 5 7.72 -15.64 0.79
CA GLY A 5 8.22 -14.39 0.18
C GLY A 5 7.24 -13.79 -0.83
N VAL A 6 5.94 -14.10 -0.73
CA VAL A 6 4.90 -13.66 -1.65
C VAL A 6 3.70 -13.19 -0.85
N VAL A 7 3.15 -12.05 -1.23
CA VAL A 7 1.87 -11.52 -0.75
C VAL A 7 0.84 -11.66 -1.86
N GLU A 8 -0.34 -12.15 -1.49
CA GLU A 8 -1.54 -12.10 -2.32
C GLU A 8 -2.50 -11.09 -1.72
N ALA A 9 -3.00 -10.18 -2.56
CA ALA A 9 -3.92 -9.14 -2.15
C ALA A 9 -5.08 -9.05 -3.14
N ALA A 10 -6.25 -8.64 -2.65
CA ALA A 10 -7.39 -8.29 -3.48
C ALA A 10 -7.87 -6.90 -3.07
N ASN A 11 -8.00 -5.99 -4.03
CA ASN A 11 -8.52 -4.64 -3.81
C ASN A 11 -9.89 -4.50 -4.46
N LEU A 12 -10.81 -3.79 -3.78
CA LEU A 12 -12.09 -3.35 -4.34
C LEU A 12 -12.33 -1.90 -3.97
N GLY A 13 -12.49 -1.05 -4.98
CA GLY A 13 -12.76 0.38 -4.79
C GLY A 13 -11.51 1.24 -4.89
N ASP A 14 -11.52 2.38 -4.20
CA ASP A 14 -10.49 3.43 -4.19
C ASP A 14 -9.65 3.47 -2.90
N SER A 15 -9.90 2.54 -1.97
CA SER A 15 -8.86 2.14 -1.03
C SER A 15 -7.71 1.46 -1.77
N GLY A 16 -6.55 1.36 -1.13
CA GLY A 16 -5.41 0.77 -1.79
C GLY A 16 -4.29 0.33 -0.87
N PHE A 17 -3.24 -0.17 -1.50
CA PHE A 17 -1.99 -0.49 -0.84
C PHE A 17 -0.80 -0.16 -1.74
N MET A 18 0.36 0.05 -1.11
CA MET A 18 1.64 0.16 -1.79
C MET A 18 2.74 -0.60 -1.05
N LEU A 19 3.60 -1.27 -1.81
CA LEU A 19 4.82 -1.89 -1.30
C LEU A 19 5.96 -0.90 -1.48
N ILE A 20 6.52 -0.44 -0.37
CA ILE A 20 7.68 0.45 -0.31
C ILE A 20 8.92 -0.39 -0.03
N ARG A 21 9.94 -0.24 -0.86
CA ARG A 21 11.20 -0.96 -0.72
C ARG A 21 12.36 0.01 -0.57
N GLY A 22 13.22 -0.26 0.40
CA GLY A 22 14.51 0.42 0.52
C GLY A 22 15.54 -0.15 -0.45
N ALA A 23 16.42 0.70 -0.98
CA ALA A 23 17.52 0.29 -1.87
C ALA A 23 18.67 -0.45 -1.14
N VAL A 24 18.39 -1.09 -0.01
CA VAL A 24 19.33 -2.00 0.65
C VAL A 24 19.13 -3.37 -0.01
N GLY A 25 20.00 -3.69 -0.99
CA GLY A 25 19.97 -4.95 -1.72
C GLY A 25 19.57 -4.87 -3.21
N THR A 26 19.20 -3.69 -3.72
CA THR A 26 19.03 -3.47 -5.17
C THR A 26 20.38 -3.15 -5.83
N ALA A 27 20.52 -3.27 -7.16
CA ALA A 27 21.76 -2.94 -7.88
C ALA A 27 22.25 -1.49 -7.67
N THR A 28 21.41 -0.63 -7.08
CA THR A 28 21.76 0.74 -6.67
C THR A 28 22.37 0.81 -5.27
N ALA A 29 22.55 -0.33 -4.57
CA ALA A 29 23.11 -0.44 -3.22
C ALA A 29 24.45 0.31 -3.05
N GLY A 30 25.27 0.40 -4.12
CA GLY A 30 26.54 1.11 -4.14
C GLY A 30 26.52 2.57 -4.61
N LEU A 31 25.37 3.13 -5.01
CA LEU A 31 25.28 4.53 -5.43
C LEU A 31 25.19 5.44 -4.20
N GLN A 32 26.20 6.26 -3.94
CA GLN A 32 26.17 7.23 -2.84
C GLN A 32 24.86 8.04 -2.87
N PRO A 33 24.25 8.34 -1.71
CA PRO A 33 23.06 9.18 -1.64
C PRO A 33 23.30 10.48 -2.40
N ARG A 34 22.58 10.68 -3.51
CA ARG A 34 22.61 11.97 -4.20
C ARG A 34 21.73 12.93 -3.42
N HIS A 35 22.33 13.93 -2.79
CA HIS A 35 21.66 15.07 -2.18
C HIS A 35 20.66 14.74 -1.06
N GLY A 36 20.98 13.80 -0.17
CA GLY A 36 20.17 13.55 1.04
C GLY A 36 18.75 13.03 0.78
N ARG A 37 18.47 12.50 -0.42
CA ARG A 37 17.14 11.95 -0.76
C ARG A 37 16.93 10.54 -0.22
N PRO A 38 15.69 10.19 0.16
CA PRO A 38 15.33 8.85 0.60
C PRO A 38 15.67 7.81 -0.46
N ARG A 39 16.07 6.62 -0.01
CA ARG A 39 16.34 5.45 -0.84
C ARG A 39 15.14 4.49 -0.84
N LEU A 40 13.94 5.04 -0.70
CA LEU A 40 12.68 4.30 -0.70
C LEU A 40 12.00 4.49 -2.06
N GLU A 41 11.45 3.42 -2.61
CA GLU A 41 10.66 3.44 -3.83
C GLU A 41 9.38 2.62 -3.65
N VAL A 42 8.30 3.06 -4.29
CA VAL A 42 7.08 2.26 -4.43
C VAL A 42 7.31 1.26 -5.56
N VAL A 43 7.38 -0.03 -5.24
CA VAL A 43 7.61 -1.10 -6.22
C VAL A 43 6.32 -1.79 -6.66
N VAL A 44 5.27 -1.71 -5.85
CA VAL A 44 3.93 -2.20 -6.16
C VAL A 44 2.92 -1.19 -5.63
N ARG A 45 1.86 -0.93 -6.38
CA ARG A 45 0.72 -0.11 -5.97
C ARG A 45 -0.56 -0.70 -6.55
N SER A 46 -1.63 -0.76 -5.77
CA SER A 46 -2.95 -1.10 -6.31
C SER A 46 -3.52 0.03 -7.15
N ALA A 47 -4.22 -0.30 -8.23
CA ALA A 47 -5.04 0.63 -8.98
C ALA A 47 -6.38 0.88 -8.25
N GLU A 48 -6.84 2.13 -8.32
CA GLU A 48 -8.17 2.53 -7.89
C GLU A 48 -9.22 2.00 -8.88
N GLN A 49 -10.34 1.51 -8.35
CA GLN A 49 -11.45 0.98 -9.13
C GLN A 49 -12.69 1.85 -8.90
N GLN A 50 -13.11 2.55 -9.94
CA GLN A 50 -14.22 3.48 -9.89
C GLN A 50 -15.11 3.36 -11.13
N HIS A 51 -16.41 3.53 -10.93
CA HIS A 51 -17.38 3.62 -12.03
C HIS A 51 -17.40 5.03 -12.64
N GLY A 52 -16.98 6.03 -11.86
CA GLY A 52 -16.89 7.44 -12.24
C GLY A 52 -16.22 8.26 -11.12
N TRP A 53 -16.14 9.58 -11.29
CA TRP A 53 -15.53 10.47 -10.29
C TRP A 53 -16.22 10.33 -8.93
N ASN A 54 -15.44 10.04 -7.88
CA ASN A 54 -15.91 9.84 -6.50
C ASN A 54 -17.05 8.80 -6.39
N TRP A 55 -16.98 7.76 -7.22
CA TRP A 55 -17.94 6.65 -7.23
C TRP A 55 -17.19 5.31 -7.31
N PRO A 56 -16.61 4.85 -6.18
CA PRO A 56 -15.82 3.64 -6.14
C PRO A 56 -16.67 2.38 -6.27
N TYR A 57 -16.00 1.32 -6.74
CA TYR A 57 -16.51 -0.04 -6.65
C TYR A 57 -16.70 -0.39 -5.18
N GLN A 58 -17.83 -1.01 -4.83
CA GLN A 58 -18.16 -1.23 -3.42
C GLN A 58 -19.03 -2.46 -3.20
N LEU A 59 -18.66 -3.30 -2.23
CA LEU A 59 -19.50 -4.42 -1.84
C LEU A 59 -20.82 -3.89 -1.29
N MET A 60 -21.92 -4.25 -1.95
CA MET A 60 -23.26 -3.85 -1.52
C MET A 60 -24.03 -5.05 -0.97
N ARG A 61 -24.68 -4.85 0.18
CA ARG A 61 -25.74 -5.74 0.65
C ARG A 61 -27.08 -5.08 0.38
N LEU A 62 -27.80 -5.56 -0.62
CA LEU A 62 -29.14 -5.07 -0.92
C LEU A 62 -30.16 -5.67 0.05
N PRO A 63 -31.08 -4.87 0.62
CA PRO A 63 -32.25 -5.38 1.32
C PRO A 63 -33.12 -6.26 0.42
N GLU A 64 -33.75 -7.28 1.00
CA GLU A 64 -34.73 -8.11 0.31
C GLU A 64 -35.89 -7.23 -0.19
N GLY A 65 -36.17 -7.29 -1.50
CA GLY A 65 -37.18 -6.46 -2.17
C GLY A 65 -36.63 -5.34 -3.05
N LEU A 66 -35.37 -4.93 -2.87
CA LEU A 66 -34.71 -3.96 -3.75
C LEU A 66 -33.86 -4.61 -4.85
N SER A 67 -33.70 -5.94 -4.80
CA SER A 67 -32.91 -6.68 -5.77
C SER A 67 -33.44 -6.50 -7.20
N SER A 68 -34.76 -6.57 -7.42
CA SER A 68 -35.35 -6.46 -8.77
C SER A 68 -35.26 -5.05 -9.39
N VAL A 69 -35.02 -4.01 -8.59
CA VAL A 69 -34.97 -2.62 -9.05
C VAL A 69 -33.56 -2.03 -9.10
N ALA A 70 -32.60 -2.66 -8.41
CA ALA A 70 -31.22 -2.22 -8.46
C ALA A 70 -30.57 -2.63 -9.78
N SER A 71 -30.10 -1.63 -10.53
CA SER A 71 -29.35 -1.83 -11.76
C SER A 71 -28.11 -2.70 -11.53
N VAL A 72 -27.62 -3.38 -12.57
CA VAL A 72 -26.38 -4.18 -12.52
C VAL A 72 -25.19 -3.35 -12.02
N ARG A 73 -25.20 -2.03 -12.24
CA ARG A 73 -24.16 -1.08 -11.78
C ARG A 73 -24.16 -0.81 -10.26
N LEU A 74 -25.11 -1.37 -9.51
CA LEU A 74 -25.19 -1.29 -8.04
C LEU A 74 -24.82 -2.62 -7.36
N ARG A 75 -24.20 -3.55 -8.10
CA ARG A 75 -23.99 -4.92 -7.64
C ARG A 75 -22.53 -5.37 -7.75
N ASP A 76 -21.60 -4.51 -7.35
CA ASP A 76 -20.21 -4.96 -7.24
C ASP A 76 -20.11 -6.07 -6.18
N SER A 77 -19.24 -7.01 -6.44
CA SER A 77 -19.06 -8.24 -5.68
C SER A 77 -17.58 -8.52 -5.47
N ALA A 78 -17.28 -9.53 -4.64
CA ALA A 78 -15.89 -9.96 -4.43
C ALA A 78 -15.23 -10.51 -5.71
N ALA A 79 -16.01 -10.84 -6.75
CA ALA A 79 -15.48 -11.26 -8.04
C ALA A 79 -14.94 -10.08 -8.87
N ASP A 80 -15.35 -8.86 -8.55
CA ASP A 80 -14.96 -7.63 -9.25
C ASP A 80 -13.66 -7.01 -8.68
N CYS A 81 -13.14 -7.58 -7.59
CA CYS A 81 -11.86 -7.17 -7.01
C CYS A 81 -10.71 -7.39 -8.01
N GLU A 82 -9.78 -6.45 -8.07
CA GLU A 82 -8.50 -6.70 -8.72
C GLU A 82 -7.60 -7.51 -7.80
N ARG A 83 -6.93 -8.54 -8.35
CA ARG A 83 -6.08 -9.46 -7.61
C ARG A 83 -4.62 -9.19 -7.92
N TYR A 84 -3.80 -9.18 -6.89
CA TYR A 84 -2.38 -8.91 -6.94
C TYR A 84 -1.62 -10.05 -6.29
N GLN A 85 -0.46 -10.36 -6.86
CA GLN A 85 0.49 -11.30 -6.30
C GLN A 85 1.88 -10.76 -6.54
N PHE A 86 2.66 -10.58 -5.48
CA PHE A 86 3.99 -9.98 -5.60
C PHE A 86 4.96 -10.49 -4.54
N CYS A 87 6.24 -10.51 -4.89
CA CYS A 87 7.29 -10.95 -3.98
C CYS A 87 7.65 -9.85 -2.98
N VAL A 88 7.83 -10.26 -1.72
CA VAL A 88 8.30 -9.41 -0.63
C VAL A 88 9.61 -9.93 -0.07
N TYR A 89 10.46 -9.02 0.39
CA TYR A 89 11.75 -9.31 1.01
C TYR A 89 11.82 -8.69 2.41
N PRO A 90 12.67 -9.23 3.31
CA PRO A 90 12.93 -8.60 4.60
C PRO A 90 13.31 -7.12 4.43
N GLY A 91 12.62 -6.24 5.16
CA GLY A 91 12.81 -4.78 5.07
C GLY A 91 11.84 -4.06 4.14
N ASP A 92 11.01 -4.78 3.37
CA ASP A 92 9.88 -4.17 2.66
C ASP A 92 8.80 -3.68 3.64
N LEU A 93 8.12 -2.61 3.26
CA LEU A 93 6.98 -2.05 3.98
C LEU A 93 5.74 -2.10 3.12
N LEU A 94 4.73 -2.86 3.55
CA LEU A 94 3.41 -2.86 2.92
C LEU A 94 2.51 -1.85 3.63
N LEU A 95 2.17 -0.76 2.95
CA LEU A 95 1.26 0.27 3.44
C LEU A 95 -0.11 0.06 2.82
N ALA A 96 -1.13 -0.21 3.64
CA ALA A 96 -2.54 -0.24 3.23
C ALA A 96 -3.26 1.02 3.74
N TYR A 97 -4.15 1.59 2.93
CA TYR A 97 -4.76 2.88 3.17
C TYR A 97 -6.14 3.00 2.52
N SER A 98 -6.93 3.98 2.97
CA SER A 98 -8.17 4.40 2.30
C SER A 98 -7.94 5.64 1.42
N ASP A 99 -8.93 5.97 0.59
CA ASP A 99 -8.99 7.18 -0.25
C ASP A 99 -8.66 8.48 0.51
N GLY A 100 -9.16 8.63 1.75
CA GLY A 100 -8.86 9.79 2.59
C GLY A 100 -7.37 10.02 2.86
N PHE A 101 -6.51 9.01 2.66
CA PHE A 101 -5.05 9.17 2.69
C PHE A 101 -4.50 9.57 1.31
N SER A 102 -4.85 8.84 0.26
CA SER A 102 -4.31 9.05 -1.10
C SER A 102 -4.81 10.35 -1.75
N ASP A 103 -5.98 10.85 -1.36
CA ASP A 103 -6.50 12.14 -1.80
C ASP A 103 -5.72 13.34 -1.25
N ASN A 104 -5.05 13.15 -0.10
CA ASN A 104 -4.44 14.24 0.65
C ASN A 104 -2.90 14.24 0.63
N LEU A 105 -2.27 13.17 0.14
CA LEU A 105 -0.81 13.02 0.17
C LEU A 105 -0.27 12.53 -1.16
N PHE A 106 0.71 13.27 -1.68
CA PHE A 106 1.48 12.82 -2.83
C PHE A 106 2.48 11.73 -2.44
N GLU A 107 2.84 10.87 -3.40
CA GLU A 107 3.76 9.75 -3.17
C GLU A 107 5.09 10.19 -2.52
N ASN A 108 5.66 11.32 -2.96
CA ASN A 108 6.90 11.84 -2.39
C ASN A 108 6.76 12.30 -0.93
N GLU A 109 5.58 12.76 -0.52
CA GLU A 109 5.31 13.15 0.87
C GLU A 109 5.21 11.90 1.74
N ILE A 110 4.54 10.86 1.24
CA ILE A 110 4.43 9.55 1.89
C ILE A 110 5.82 8.94 2.09
N LEU A 111 6.63 8.87 1.02
CA LEU A 111 7.99 8.30 1.10
C LEU A 111 8.89 9.08 2.04
N GLN A 112 8.76 10.41 2.10
CA GLN A 112 9.53 11.24 3.03
C GLN A 112 9.12 10.98 4.48
N ALA A 113 7.82 10.93 4.78
CA ALA A 113 7.32 10.63 6.12
C ALA A 113 7.79 9.25 6.60
N VAL A 114 7.69 8.22 5.75
CA VAL A 114 8.18 6.88 6.07
C VAL A 114 9.69 6.88 6.33
N GLN A 115 10.47 7.60 5.52
CA GLN A 115 11.91 7.72 5.70
C GLN A 115 12.27 8.34 7.06
N ASP A 116 11.57 9.39 7.46
CA ASP A 116 11.83 10.13 8.70
C ASP A 116 11.52 9.26 9.93
N GLU A 117 10.41 8.52 9.90
CA GLU A 117 10.04 7.56 10.95
C GLU A 117 11.03 6.39 11.06
N LEU A 118 11.45 5.81 9.93
CA LEU A 118 12.47 4.76 9.94
C LEU A 118 13.81 5.26 10.50
N ALA A 119 14.21 6.49 10.15
CA ALA A 119 15.42 7.09 10.68
C ALA A 119 15.31 7.38 12.19
N ALA A 120 14.14 7.78 12.68
CA ALA A 120 13.88 7.96 14.10
C ALA A 120 13.97 6.62 14.86
N ALA A 121 13.27 5.59 14.38
CA ALA A 121 13.31 4.25 14.97
C ALA A 121 14.73 3.66 15.00
N ALA A 122 15.51 3.87 13.93
CA ALA A 122 16.91 3.42 13.89
C ALA A 122 17.80 4.11 14.92
N ARG A 123 17.60 5.42 15.16
CA ARG A 123 18.32 6.17 16.20
C ARG A 123 17.93 5.67 17.60
N GLU A 124 16.66 5.41 17.84
CA GLU A 124 16.17 4.87 19.12
C GLU A 124 16.75 3.47 19.39
N ALA A 125 16.76 2.59 18.39
CA ALA A 125 17.33 1.25 18.52
C ALA A 125 18.84 1.28 18.82
N GLN A 126 19.58 2.26 18.27
CA GLN A 126 21.01 2.45 18.56
C GLN A 126 21.26 3.05 19.94
N ALA A 127 20.30 3.81 20.48
CA ALA A 127 20.39 4.41 21.80
C ALA A 127 19.99 3.45 22.94
N ALA A 128 19.36 2.31 22.63
CA ALA A 128 18.98 1.32 23.61
C ALA A 128 20.22 0.67 24.26
N PRO A 129 20.31 0.59 25.60
CA PRO A 129 21.44 -0.05 26.27
C PRO A 129 21.50 -1.55 25.90
N PRO A 130 22.71 -2.15 25.84
CA PRO A 130 22.84 -3.58 25.55
C PRO A 130 22.09 -4.40 26.59
N ALA A 131 21.30 -5.38 26.14
CA ALA A 131 20.61 -6.30 27.02
C ALA A 131 21.62 -7.02 27.92
N SER A 132 21.39 -6.93 29.25
CA SER A 132 22.20 -7.53 30.32
C SER A 132 22.13 -9.04 30.36
#